data_AF-A0A9P3C1Q8-F1
#
_entry.id   AF-A0A9P3C1Q8-F1
#
_cell.length_a   1.000
_cell.length_b   1.000
_cell.length_c   1.000
_cell.angle_alpha   90.00
_cell.angle_beta   90.00
_cell.angle_gamma   90.00
#
_symmetry.space_group_name_H-M   'P 1'
#
loop_
_entity.id
_entity.type
_entity.pdbx_description
1 polymer ?
#
loop_
_entity_poly.entity_id
_entity_poly.type
_entity_poly.pdbx_seq_one_letter_code
_entity_poly.pdbx_strand_id
1 'polypeptide(L)'
;MVTQMHRLEPEFADSDPDAYMQTVLTLLPRLLMEEINLRTLETAVILARSASLLLAMAVRMLYTLGGNRYYVIHEAEGRHLRALFWLCYGLDKDMAIRFGYPPLMKDEDCDLQLPDNYVLSSSDHQFFIKPLSSQELLFPSDIRLSLIKSKVYHLLYSDYGWEQPDARRLQYIRELDQELRDLKSSFPDSCWPDLFATEPNA
;
A
#
# COMPACT_ATOMS: atom_id res chain seq x y z
N MET A 1 3.42 -5.10 -14.35
CA MET A 1 2.56 -3.91 -14.11
C MET A 1 3.16 -2.65 -14.72
N VAL A 2 4.42 -2.28 -14.44
CA VAL A 2 5.16 -1.22 -15.16
C VAL A 2 5.24 -1.52 -16.67
N THR A 3 5.56 -2.76 -17.03
CA THR A 3 5.59 -3.24 -18.44
C THR A 3 4.22 -3.28 -19.13
N GLN A 4 3.12 -3.28 -18.39
CA GLN A 4 1.78 -3.17 -18.98
C GLN A 4 1.38 -1.71 -19.21
N MET A 5 1.80 -0.80 -18.33
CA MET A 5 1.53 0.63 -18.47
C MET A 5 2.44 1.29 -19.53
N HIS A 6 3.66 0.80 -19.71
CA HIS A 6 4.63 1.28 -20.71
C HIS A 6 4.78 0.35 -21.93
N ARG A 7 3.86 -0.60 -22.16
CA ARG A 7 3.95 -1.56 -23.29
C ARG A 7 4.01 -0.89 -24.67
N LEU A 8 3.58 0.36 -24.74
CA LEU A 8 3.56 1.20 -25.95
C LEU A 8 4.88 1.96 -26.16
N GLU A 9 5.79 1.97 -25.19
CA GLU A 9 7.13 2.51 -25.36
C GLU A 9 8.01 1.49 -26.08
N PRO A 10 8.81 1.92 -27.08
CA PRO A 10 9.59 1.02 -27.92
C PRO A 10 10.61 0.17 -27.13
N GLU A 11 11.02 0.63 -25.96
CA GLU A 11 11.96 -0.05 -25.06
C GLU A 11 11.35 -1.31 -24.40
N PHE A 12 10.03 -1.39 -24.30
CA PHE A 12 9.30 -2.49 -23.65
C PHE A 12 8.42 -3.29 -24.63
N ALA A 13 8.45 -2.97 -25.93
CA ALA A 13 7.61 -3.60 -26.95
C ALA A 13 7.82 -5.13 -27.05
N ASP A 14 9.05 -5.60 -26.88
CA ASP A 14 9.43 -7.02 -26.94
C ASP A 14 9.54 -7.68 -25.55
N SER A 15 9.20 -6.96 -24.48
CA SER A 15 9.33 -7.47 -23.12
C SER A 15 8.18 -8.41 -22.76
N ASP A 16 8.50 -9.65 -22.34
CA ASP A 16 7.54 -10.61 -21.79
C ASP A 16 7.46 -10.47 -20.26
N PRO A 17 6.43 -9.82 -19.71
CA PRO A 17 6.29 -9.59 -18.27
C PRO A 17 6.23 -10.89 -17.47
N ASP A 18 5.67 -11.94 -18.06
CA ASP A 18 5.50 -13.23 -17.40
C ASP A 18 6.84 -13.96 -17.34
N ALA A 19 7.67 -13.89 -18.39
CA ALA A 19 9.03 -14.39 -18.36
C ALA A 19 9.91 -13.69 -17.31
N TYR A 20 9.79 -12.37 -17.16
CA TYR A 20 10.48 -11.64 -16.08
C TYR A 20 10.00 -12.11 -14.71
N MET A 21 8.70 -12.28 -14.53
CA MET A 21 8.14 -12.75 -13.26
C MET A 21 8.62 -14.16 -12.93
N GLN A 22 8.59 -15.09 -13.89
CA GLN A 22 9.12 -16.44 -13.73
C GLN A 22 10.61 -16.43 -13.39
N THR A 23 11.40 -15.64 -14.12
CA THR A 23 12.84 -15.50 -13.85
C THR A 23 13.07 -15.03 -12.42
N VAL A 24 12.33 -14.03 -11.96
CA VAL A 24 12.50 -13.56 -10.59
C VAL A 24 12.04 -14.59 -9.56
N LEU A 25 10.97 -15.33 -9.82
CA LEU A 25 10.54 -16.42 -8.93
C LEU A 25 11.63 -17.50 -8.79
N THR A 26 12.46 -17.75 -9.83
CA THR A 26 13.60 -18.67 -9.70
C THR A 26 14.70 -18.17 -8.75
N LEU A 27 14.75 -16.87 -8.47
CA LEU A 27 15.71 -16.26 -7.53
C LEU A 27 15.22 -16.31 -6.08
N LEU A 28 13.98 -16.73 -5.83
CA LEU A 28 13.41 -16.81 -4.48
C LEU A 28 14.23 -17.65 -3.49
N PRO A 29 14.72 -18.84 -3.85
CA PRO A 29 15.53 -19.63 -2.93
C PRO A 29 16.82 -18.91 -2.53
N ARG A 30 17.39 -18.10 -3.43
CA ARG A 30 18.58 -17.31 -3.11
C ARG A 30 18.26 -16.18 -2.15
N LEU A 31 17.16 -15.46 -2.40
CA LEU A 31 16.69 -14.41 -1.51
C LEU A 31 16.38 -14.94 -0.10
N LEU A 32 15.88 -16.17 0.02
CA LEU A 32 15.61 -16.83 1.29
C LEU A 32 16.87 -17.23 2.08
N MET A 33 17.99 -17.45 1.39
CA MET A 33 19.27 -17.85 2.01
C MET A 33 20.18 -16.66 2.30
N GLU A 34 19.86 -15.48 1.78
CA GLU A 34 20.63 -14.26 1.96
C GLU A 34 20.37 -13.64 3.34
N GLU A 35 21.36 -12.95 3.90
CA GLU A 35 21.18 -12.26 5.17
C GLU A 35 20.13 -11.15 5.04
N ILE A 36 19.24 -11.04 6.03
CA ILE A 36 18.19 -10.02 6.02
C ILE A 36 18.83 -8.64 6.17
N ASN A 37 18.71 -7.84 5.12
CA ASN A 37 19.17 -6.46 5.06
C ASN A 37 18.25 -5.61 4.18
N LEU A 38 18.50 -4.31 4.10
CA LEU A 38 17.65 -3.38 3.36
C LEU A 38 17.49 -3.76 1.89
N ARG A 39 18.57 -4.18 1.22
CA ARG A 39 18.56 -4.57 -0.19
C ARG A 39 17.68 -5.80 -0.45
N THR A 40 17.76 -6.80 0.43
CA THR A 40 16.89 -7.98 0.34
C THR A 40 15.41 -7.62 0.56
N LEU A 41 15.13 -6.67 1.46
CA LEU A 41 13.78 -6.14 1.69
C LEU A 41 13.27 -5.36 0.46
N GLU A 42 14.03 -4.42 -0.09
CA GLU A 42 13.68 -3.67 -1.31
C GLU A 42 13.29 -4.64 -2.43
N THR A 43 14.12 -5.66 -2.65
CA THR A 43 13.89 -6.70 -3.64
C THR A 43 12.58 -7.42 -3.37
N ALA A 44 12.35 -7.88 -2.13
CA ALA A 44 11.10 -8.55 -1.76
C ALA A 44 9.86 -7.67 -1.98
N VAL A 45 9.93 -6.38 -1.64
CA VAL A 45 8.83 -5.41 -1.77
C VAL A 45 8.48 -5.13 -3.23
N ILE A 46 9.49 -4.96 -4.09
CA ILE A 46 9.27 -4.77 -5.54
C ILE A 46 8.49 -5.95 -6.12
N LEU A 47 8.80 -7.17 -5.68
CA LEU A 47 8.20 -8.40 -6.18
C LEU A 47 6.84 -8.71 -5.55
N ALA A 48 6.62 -8.30 -4.30
CA ALA A 48 5.33 -8.40 -3.61
C ALA A 48 4.18 -7.74 -4.37
N ARG A 49 4.47 -6.72 -5.18
CA ARG A 49 3.49 -6.07 -6.06
C ARG A 49 2.90 -7.01 -7.12
N SER A 50 3.59 -8.09 -7.47
CA SER A 50 3.17 -9.06 -8.48
C SER A 50 2.80 -10.43 -7.89
N ALA A 51 3.24 -10.74 -6.66
CA ALA A 51 2.99 -12.03 -6.02
C ALA A 51 2.77 -11.90 -4.51
N SER A 52 1.58 -12.28 -4.06
CA SER A 52 1.11 -12.21 -2.66
C SER A 52 2.03 -12.89 -1.64
N LEU A 53 2.65 -14.02 -2.00
CA LEU A 53 3.56 -14.77 -1.11
C LEU A 53 4.81 -13.97 -0.74
N LEU A 54 5.24 -13.04 -1.59
CA LEU A 54 6.44 -12.24 -1.37
C LEU A 54 6.20 -11.10 -0.39
N LEU A 55 4.93 -10.68 -0.25
CA LEU A 55 4.54 -9.71 0.77
C LEU A 55 4.77 -10.24 2.17
N ALA A 56 4.44 -11.51 2.44
CA ALA A 56 4.67 -12.13 3.75
C ALA A 56 6.15 -12.13 4.15
N MET A 57 7.05 -12.39 3.19
CA MET A 57 8.49 -12.33 3.43
C MET A 57 8.97 -10.90 3.65
N ALA A 58 8.53 -9.96 2.82
CA ALA A 58 8.86 -8.54 2.98
C ALA A 58 8.43 -8.02 4.35
N VAL A 59 7.20 -8.34 4.78
CA VAL A 59 6.68 -7.98 6.10
C VAL A 59 7.55 -8.58 7.21
N ARG A 60 7.96 -9.86 7.09
CA ARG A 60 8.84 -10.48 8.08
C ARG A 60 10.21 -9.81 8.15
N MET A 61 10.86 -9.56 7.01
CA MET A 61 12.13 -8.85 6.94
C MET A 61 12.02 -7.46 7.56
N LEU A 62 10.90 -6.78 7.31
CA LEU A 62 10.63 -5.46 7.83
C LEU A 62 10.50 -5.42 9.36
N TYR A 63 9.81 -6.41 9.96
CA TYR A 63 9.77 -6.56 11.41
C TYR A 63 11.15 -6.84 12.00
N THR A 64 11.95 -7.70 11.36
CA THR A 64 13.33 -7.98 11.80
C THR A 64 14.21 -6.73 11.81
N LEU A 65 14.03 -5.86 10.82
CA LEU A 65 14.75 -4.59 10.70
C LEU A 65 14.14 -3.46 11.57
N GLY A 66 13.04 -3.72 12.28
CA GLY A 66 12.38 -2.71 13.14
C GLY A 66 11.57 -1.65 12.40
N GLY A 67 11.27 -1.83 11.11
CA GLY A 67 10.57 -0.84 10.29
C GLY A 67 9.14 -0.51 10.74
N ASN A 68 8.55 -1.39 11.56
CA ASN A 68 7.24 -1.19 12.18
C ASN A 68 7.26 -0.18 13.34
N ARG A 69 8.42 0.34 13.73
CA ARG A 69 8.56 1.32 14.82
C ARG A 69 9.01 2.67 14.26
N TYR A 70 8.40 3.76 14.70
CA TYR A 70 8.74 5.09 14.18
C TYR A 70 10.17 5.52 14.54
N TYR A 71 10.69 5.15 15.72
CA TYR A 71 12.03 5.57 16.17
C TYR A 71 13.16 5.22 15.19
N VAL A 72 12.95 4.24 14.31
CA VAL A 72 13.94 3.81 13.32
C VAL A 72 14.37 4.95 12.40
N ILE A 73 13.56 6.00 12.23
CA ILE A 73 13.90 7.17 11.38
C ILE A 73 15.19 7.90 11.79
N HIS A 74 15.67 7.68 13.01
CA HIS A 74 16.92 8.26 13.52
C HIS A 74 18.17 7.49 13.07
N GLU A 75 17.99 6.30 12.50
CA GLU A 75 19.07 5.50 11.94
C GLU A 75 19.42 5.94 10.50
N ALA A 76 20.61 5.57 10.03
CA ALA A 76 21.15 6.02 8.74
C ALA A 76 20.21 5.75 7.54
N GLU A 77 19.49 4.62 7.57
CA GLU A 77 18.56 4.18 6.52
C GLU A 77 17.09 4.20 6.97
N GLY A 78 16.82 4.75 8.16
CA GLY A 78 15.54 4.67 8.86
C GLY A 78 14.36 5.22 8.08
N ARG A 79 14.54 6.36 7.41
CA ARG A 79 13.48 6.98 6.60
C ARG A 79 13.08 6.11 5.42
N HIS A 80 14.04 5.47 4.77
CA HIS A 80 13.77 4.58 3.65
C HIS A 80 13.06 3.30 4.13
N LEU A 81 13.54 2.71 5.24
CA LEU A 81 12.87 1.57 5.85
C LEU A 81 11.43 1.90 6.27
N ARG A 82 11.19 3.11 6.77
CA ARG A 82 9.85 3.61 7.11
C ARG A 82 8.96 3.82 5.89
N ALA A 83 9.53 4.23 4.75
CA ALA A 83 8.80 4.26 3.49
C ALA A 83 8.41 2.84 3.04
N LEU A 84 9.33 1.87 3.11
CA LEU A 84 9.01 0.47 2.78
C LEU A 84 7.93 -0.11 3.71
N PHE A 85 7.89 0.30 4.98
CA PHE A 85 6.83 -0.07 5.91
C PHE A 85 5.46 0.35 5.39
N TRP A 86 5.29 1.62 5.03
CA TRP A 86 4.00 2.12 4.55
C TRP A 86 3.59 1.50 3.22
N LEU A 87 4.55 1.17 2.35
CA LEU A 87 4.29 0.45 1.11
C LEU A 87 3.78 -0.98 1.39
N CYS A 88 4.44 -1.73 2.26
CA CYS A 88 3.99 -3.06 2.68
C CYS A 88 2.62 -3.01 3.37
N TYR A 89 2.42 -2.03 4.27
CA TYR A 89 1.17 -1.85 4.99
C TYR A 89 0.01 -1.61 4.01
N GLY A 90 0.18 -0.72 3.02
CA GLY A 90 -0.84 -0.46 2.02
C GLY A 90 -1.19 -1.68 1.18
N LEU A 91 -0.18 -2.42 0.69
CA LEU A 91 -0.38 -3.65 -0.07
C LEU A 91 -1.11 -4.72 0.74
N ASP A 92 -0.76 -4.87 2.02
CA ASP A 92 -1.42 -5.82 2.94
C ASP A 92 -2.90 -5.50 3.12
N LYS A 93 -3.27 -4.23 3.34
CA LYS A 93 -4.68 -3.82 3.48
C LYS A 93 -5.47 -3.95 2.19
N ASP A 94 -4.84 -3.68 1.05
CA ASP A 94 -5.46 -3.89 -0.26
C ASP A 94 -5.78 -5.37 -0.48
N MET A 95 -4.86 -6.27 -0.11
CA MET A 95 -5.09 -7.71 -0.19
C MET A 95 -6.17 -8.17 0.78
N ALA A 96 -6.17 -7.68 2.01
CA ALA A 96 -7.17 -8.05 3.02
C ALA A 96 -8.59 -7.69 2.58
N ILE A 97 -8.80 -6.49 2.02
CA ILE A 97 -10.11 -6.07 1.51
C ILE A 97 -10.49 -6.79 0.21
N ARG A 98 -9.54 -6.98 -0.71
CA ARG A 98 -9.81 -7.63 -2.00
C ARG A 98 -10.15 -9.11 -1.87
N PHE A 99 -9.45 -9.82 -1.00
CA PHE A 99 -9.54 -11.28 -0.90
C PHE A 99 -10.20 -11.77 0.39
N GLY A 100 -10.47 -10.88 1.35
CA GLY A 100 -11.06 -11.24 2.64
C GLY A 100 -10.10 -11.96 3.59
N TYR A 101 -8.81 -12.01 3.28
CA TYR A 101 -7.82 -12.67 4.13
C TYR A 101 -7.42 -11.80 5.33
N PRO A 102 -7.09 -12.41 6.48
CA PRO A 102 -6.49 -11.67 7.59
C PRO A 102 -5.23 -10.91 7.16
N PRO A 103 -5.10 -9.62 7.52
CA PRO A 103 -3.91 -8.85 7.23
C PRO A 103 -2.69 -9.44 7.97
N LEU A 104 -1.54 -9.39 7.30
CA LEU A 104 -0.24 -9.81 7.83
C LEU A 104 0.25 -8.85 8.93
N MET A 105 -0.05 -7.56 8.81
CA MET A 105 0.39 -6.53 9.74
C MET A 105 -0.76 -6.08 10.63
N LYS A 106 -0.73 -6.39 11.93
CA LYS A 106 -1.75 -5.89 12.85
C LYS A 106 -1.41 -4.47 13.26
N ASP A 107 -2.43 -3.62 13.33
CA ASP A 107 -2.26 -2.21 13.70
C ASP A 107 -1.68 -2.07 15.11
N GLU A 108 -2.05 -2.96 16.04
CA GLU A 108 -1.55 -3.02 17.42
C GLU A 108 -0.03 -3.25 17.51
N ASP A 109 0.54 -3.92 16.51
CA ASP A 109 1.97 -4.26 16.44
C ASP A 109 2.77 -3.19 15.69
N CYS A 110 2.12 -2.18 15.14
CA CYS A 110 2.71 -1.17 14.28
C CYS A 110 2.61 0.21 14.91
N ASP A 111 3.70 0.96 14.86
CA ASP A 111 3.61 2.40 14.95
C ASP A 111 3.00 2.92 13.64
N LEU A 112 1.88 3.63 13.72
CA LEU A 112 1.15 4.16 12.56
C LEU A 112 1.30 5.68 12.43
N GLN A 113 2.33 6.28 13.03
CA GLN A 113 2.67 7.67 12.79
C GLN A 113 3.03 7.88 11.31
N LEU A 114 2.24 8.74 10.66
CA LEU A 114 2.44 9.14 9.27
C LEU A 114 3.83 9.80 9.11
N PRO A 115 4.51 9.61 7.96
CA PRO A 115 5.78 10.28 7.70
C PRO A 115 5.61 11.80 7.73
N ASP A 116 6.56 12.53 8.32
CA ASP A 116 6.47 14.00 8.43
C ASP A 116 6.47 14.71 7.06
N ASN A 117 7.09 14.07 6.06
CA ASN A 117 7.11 14.49 4.67
C ASN A 117 6.00 13.83 3.83
N TYR A 118 5.06 13.12 4.46
CA TYR A 118 3.86 12.66 3.77
C TYR A 118 2.99 13.88 3.52
N VAL A 119 3.11 14.40 2.31
CA VAL A 119 2.40 15.60 1.93
C VAL A 119 0.91 15.26 1.94
N LEU A 120 0.14 15.86 2.84
CA LEU A 120 -1.32 15.70 2.85
C LEU A 120 -1.97 16.20 1.55
N SER A 121 -1.28 17.11 0.84
CA SER A 121 -1.57 17.57 -0.53
C SER A 121 -0.78 16.84 -1.62
N SER A 122 -0.02 15.77 -1.33
CA SER A 122 0.53 14.90 -2.40
C SER A 122 -0.57 14.17 -3.13
N SER A 123 -1.76 14.05 -2.53
CA SER A 123 -2.99 13.76 -3.26
C SER A 123 -3.12 14.58 -4.55
N ASP A 124 -2.78 15.87 -4.50
CA ASP A 124 -2.87 16.78 -5.63
C ASP A 124 -1.76 16.50 -6.66
N HIS A 125 -0.71 15.80 -6.27
CA HIS A 125 0.43 15.43 -7.12
C HIS A 125 0.37 13.96 -7.58
N GLN A 126 -0.39 13.10 -6.90
CA GLN A 126 -0.66 11.71 -7.32
C GLN A 126 -1.47 11.67 -8.62
N PHE A 127 -2.20 12.74 -8.93
CA PHE A 127 -3.03 12.86 -10.13
C PHE A 127 -2.50 13.84 -11.18
N PHE A 128 -1.43 14.61 -10.93
CA PHE A 128 -0.98 15.68 -11.84
C PHE A 128 0.49 15.64 -12.25
N ILE A 129 0.69 16.01 -13.52
CA ILE A 129 1.88 16.00 -14.36
C ILE A 129 2.85 17.13 -13.95
N LYS A 130 3.33 17.13 -12.70
CA LYS A 130 4.44 18.00 -12.28
C LYS A 130 5.65 17.16 -11.90
N PRO A 131 6.88 17.64 -12.21
CA PRO A 131 8.09 16.96 -11.76
C PRO A 131 8.08 16.84 -10.24
N LEU A 132 8.26 15.62 -9.76
CA LEU A 132 8.30 15.32 -8.33
C LEU A 132 9.58 15.86 -7.72
N SER A 133 9.47 16.48 -6.55
CA SER A 133 10.65 16.81 -5.76
C SER A 133 11.26 15.54 -5.20
N SER A 134 12.59 15.45 -5.14
CA SER A 134 13.30 14.33 -4.49
C SER A 134 13.05 14.24 -2.98
N GLN A 135 12.41 15.24 -2.38
CA GLN A 135 12.04 15.29 -0.96
C GLN A 135 10.62 14.77 -0.68
N GLU A 136 9.82 14.59 -1.72
CA GLU A 136 8.43 14.14 -1.60
C GLU A 136 8.37 12.62 -1.63
N LEU A 137 7.71 12.03 -0.63
CA LEU A 137 7.48 10.60 -0.59
C LEU A 137 6.13 10.28 -1.22
N LEU A 138 6.14 9.68 -2.41
CA LEU A 138 4.94 9.17 -3.05
C LEU A 138 4.75 7.69 -2.81
N PHE A 139 3.51 7.34 -2.47
CA PHE A 139 3.04 5.97 -2.40
C PHE A 139 2.13 5.66 -3.58
N PRO A 140 2.01 4.39 -3.99
CA PRO A 140 1.08 3.98 -5.05
C PRO A 140 -0.40 4.26 -4.72
N SER A 141 -0.73 4.45 -3.44
CA SER A 141 -2.05 4.81 -2.94
C SER A 141 -1.92 5.70 -1.69
N ASP A 142 -2.97 6.47 -1.37
CA ASP A 142 -3.00 7.30 -0.16
C ASP A 142 -2.94 6.42 1.11
N ILE A 143 -1.97 6.68 1.99
CA ILE A 143 -1.82 5.95 3.26
C ILE A 143 -3.07 6.06 4.13
N ARG A 144 -3.75 7.21 4.13
CA ARG A 144 -4.99 7.42 4.90
C ARG A 144 -6.08 6.46 4.44
N LEU A 145 -6.13 6.18 3.14
CA LEU A 145 -7.05 5.18 2.61
C LEU A 145 -6.67 3.76 3.08
N SER A 146 -5.38 3.43 3.17
CA SER A 146 -4.93 2.15 3.74
C SER A 146 -5.33 2.00 5.22
N LEU A 147 -5.26 3.07 6.01
CA LEU A 147 -5.75 3.07 7.40
C LEU A 147 -7.27 2.82 7.47
N ILE A 148 -8.06 3.48 6.61
CA ILE A 148 -9.51 3.23 6.52
C ILE A 148 -9.78 1.77 6.12
N LYS A 149 -9.05 1.23 5.14
CA LYS A 149 -9.15 -0.18 4.73
C LYS A 149 -8.85 -1.13 5.90
N SER A 150 -7.87 -0.82 6.73
CA SER A 150 -7.58 -1.59 7.95
C SER A 150 -8.77 -1.59 8.91
N LYS A 151 -9.37 -0.42 9.18
CA LYS A 151 -10.58 -0.30 10.01
C LYS A 151 -11.76 -1.05 9.41
N VAL A 152 -12.00 -0.95 8.10
CA VAL A 152 -13.05 -1.67 7.39
C VAL A 152 -12.89 -3.18 7.62
N TYR A 153 -11.68 -3.71 7.42
CA TYR A 153 -11.42 -5.12 7.68
C TYR A 153 -11.72 -5.48 9.13
N HIS A 154 -11.11 -4.78 10.08
CA HIS A 154 -11.25 -5.09 11.51
C HIS A 154 -12.71 -4.99 12.00
N LEU A 155 -13.41 -3.91 11.67
CA LEU A 155 -14.75 -3.62 12.20
C LEU A 155 -15.87 -4.37 11.48
N LEU A 156 -15.69 -4.78 10.22
CA LEU A 156 -16.76 -5.37 9.40
C LEU A 156 -16.49 -6.80 8.92
N TYR A 157 -15.23 -7.19 8.74
CA TYR A 157 -14.86 -8.47 8.11
C TYR A 157 -14.13 -9.45 9.03
N SER A 158 -13.47 -8.97 10.08
CA SER A 158 -12.82 -9.84 11.06
C SER A 158 -13.84 -10.54 11.96
N ASP A 159 -13.42 -11.58 12.66
CA ASP A 159 -14.26 -12.28 13.66
C ASP A 159 -14.84 -11.29 14.69
N TYR A 160 -14.03 -10.33 15.14
CA TYR A 160 -14.49 -9.25 16.03
C TYR A 160 -15.68 -8.49 15.42
N GLY A 161 -15.59 -8.11 14.15
CA GLY A 161 -16.64 -7.38 13.45
C GLY A 161 -17.89 -8.21 13.20
N TRP A 162 -17.72 -9.51 12.95
CA TRP A 162 -18.81 -10.46 12.78
C TRP A 162 -19.60 -10.71 14.07
N GLU A 163 -18.93 -10.73 15.21
CA GLU A 163 -19.53 -10.93 16.53
C GLU A 163 -20.31 -9.71 17.03
N GLN A 164 -20.21 -8.55 16.37
CA GLN A 164 -20.93 -7.35 16.78
C GLN A 164 -22.42 -7.41 16.46
N PRO A 165 -23.29 -6.83 17.30
CA PRO A 165 -24.71 -6.66 16.99
C PRO A 165 -24.95 -5.83 15.73
N ASP A 166 -26.03 -6.12 15.00
CA ASP A 166 -26.39 -5.42 13.75
C ASP A 166 -26.41 -3.89 13.91
N ALA A 167 -26.99 -3.38 15.01
CA ALA A 167 -27.02 -1.95 15.29
C ALA A 167 -25.61 -1.35 15.38
N ARG A 168 -24.65 -2.09 15.96
CA ARG A 168 -23.26 -1.65 16.08
C ARG A 168 -22.53 -1.72 14.73
N ARG A 169 -22.77 -2.77 13.94
CA ARG A 169 -22.22 -2.88 12.58
C ARG A 169 -22.73 -1.76 11.66
N LEU A 170 -24.03 -1.43 11.73
CA LEU A 170 -24.61 -0.31 11.01
C LEU A 170 -24.01 1.04 11.44
N GLN A 171 -23.72 1.20 12.73
CA GLN A 171 -22.99 2.37 13.22
C GLN A 171 -21.59 2.44 12.62
N TYR A 172 -20.80 1.35 12.64
CA TYR A 172 -19.48 1.33 12.02
C TYR A 172 -19.51 1.64 10.54
N ILE A 173 -20.49 1.11 9.79
CA ILE A 173 -20.66 1.43 8.36
C ILE A 173 -20.84 2.94 8.16
N ARG A 174 -21.65 3.61 8.99
CA ARG A 174 -21.88 5.06 8.90
C ARG A 174 -20.64 5.86 9.25
N GLU A 175 -19.92 5.46 10.30
CA GLU A 175 -18.67 6.10 10.73
C GLU A 175 -17.59 5.99 9.64
N LEU A 176 -17.43 4.79 9.06
CA LEU A 176 -16.47 4.52 7.98
C LEU A 176 -16.82 5.25 6.69
N ASP A 177 -18.11 5.32 6.33
CA ASP A 177 -18.61 6.09 5.19
C ASP A 177 -18.33 7.59 5.36
N GLN A 178 -18.50 8.12 6.58
CA GLN A 178 -18.14 9.50 6.87
C GLN A 178 -16.62 9.74 6.77
N GLU A 179 -15.78 8.88 7.36
CA GLU A 179 -14.32 9.00 7.25
C GLU A 179 -13.85 8.97 5.79
N LEU A 180 -14.47 8.11 4.95
CA LEU A 180 -14.15 8.03 3.53
C LEU A 180 -14.57 9.30 2.77
N ARG A 181 -15.73 9.89 3.10
CA ARG A 181 -16.18 11.17 2.53
C ARG A 181 -15.28 12.32 2.94
N ASP A 182 -14.88 12.38 4.21
CA ASP A 182 -13.96 13.40 4.71
C ASP A 182 -12.62 13.29 3.98
N LEU A 183 -12.10 12.06 3.82
CA LEU A 183 -10.91 11.80 3.02
C LEU A 183 -11.10 12.28 1.58
N LYS A 184 -12.19 11.89 0.91
CA LYS A 184 -12.51 12.33 -0.47
C LYS A 184 -12.57 13.86 -0.60
N SER A 185 -13.17 14.55 0.37
CA SER A 185 -13.28 16.02 0.36
C SER A 185 -11.95 16.74 0.51
N SER A 186 -10.90 16.04 0.98
CA SER A 186 -9.53 16.60 1.02
C SER A 186 -8.84 16.63 -0.33
N PHE A 187 -9.38 15.94 -1.35
CA PHE A 187 -8.86 15.95 -2.72
C PHE A 187 -9.56 17.03 -3.56
N PRO A 188 -8.86 17.64 -4.54
CA PRO A 188 -9.47 18.54 -5.51
C PRO A 188 -10.63 17.86 -6.25
N ASP A 189 -11.70 18.61 -6.49
CA ASP A 189 -12.91 18.10 -7.16
C ASP A 189 -12.59 17.42 -8.50
N SER A 190 -11.58 17.92 -9.24
CA SER A 190 -11.12 17.36 -10.53
C SER A 190 -10.64 15.91 -10.46
N CYS A 191 -10.33 15.41 -9.26
CA CYS A 191 -9.85 14.05 -9.03
C CYS A 191 -10.97 13.10 -8.56
N TRP A 192 -12.20 13.60 -8.39
CA TRP A 192 -13.29 12.80 -7.85
C TRP A 192 -13.75 11.73 -8.86
N PRO A 193 -13.93 10.47 -8.43
CA PRO A 193 -14.35 9.39 -9.33
C PRO A 193 -15.67 9.66 -10.06
N ASP A 194 -16.59 10.40 -9.42
CA ASP A 194 -17.92 10.69 -9.94
C ASP A 194 -17.88 11.49 -11.25
N LEU A 195 -16.83 12.29 -11.48
CA LEU A 195 -16.64 13.03 -12.73
C LEU A 195 -16.42 12.12 -13.94
N PHE A 196 -15.94 10.90 -13.71
CA PHE A 196 -15.69 9.90 -14.75
C PHE A 196 -16.81 8.85 -14.83
N ALA A 197 -17.77 8.87 -13.88
CA ALA A 197 -18.86 7.90 -13.79
C ALA A 197 -20.13 8.34 -14.52
N THR A 198 -20.26 9.62 -14.89
CA THR A 198 -21.37 10.12 -15.69
C THR A 198 -21.15 9.82 -17.18
N GLU A 199 -22.07 9.05 -17.79
CA GLU A 199 -22.13 8.93 -19.25
C GLU A 199 -22.32 10.33 -19.88
N PRO A 200 -21.63 10.65 -20.99
CA PRO A 200 -21.92 11.88 -21.71
C PRO A 200 -23.36 11.81 -22.23
N ASN A 201 -24.20 12.75 -21.81
CA ASN A 201 -25.56 12.90 -22.32
C ASN A 201 -25.52 12.91 -23.86
N ALA A 202 -26.05 11.84 -24.46
CA ALA A 202 -26.33 11.73 -25.90
C ALA A 202 -27.68 12.36 -26.24
#